data_AF-A0A8J4TSE4-F1
#
_entry.id   AF-A0A8J4TSE4-F1
#
_cell.length_a   1.000
_cell.length_b   1.000
_cell.length_c   1.000
_cell.angle_alpha   90.00
_cell.angle_beta   90.00
_cell.angle_gamma   90.00
#
_symmetry.space_group_name_H-M   'P 1'
#
loop_
_entity.id
_entity.type
_entity.pdbx_description
1 polymer ?
#
loop_
_entity_poly.entity_id
_entity_poly.type
_entity_poly.pdbx_seq_one_letter_code
_entity_poly.pdbx_strand_id
1 'polypeptide(L)'
;MVPALMNHSEVASGSTGMQLALGQAGGRADDVGGELVQKVKQLEDERKNLRKETKNHHQHIDQGINTLQERISELEQSFTGQSYPQGYKLSFPIRTNFMYGLVRRNIPEMYAFTVCMWLKAAESRIGTPFSYAVDKQPNELVLLQGVHKPAELLVNAKVAQLPLSFPPGTWQHVCVSWTLRDGVWKAYQGGKLKERGEGLSSWHPIRAGGVLVLGQEQ
;
A
#
# COMPACT_ATOMS: atom_id res chain seq x y z
N MET A 1 29.27 95.98 -43.56
CA MET A 1 29.33 97.05 -42.55
C MET A 1 28.01 97.05 -41.79
N VAL A 2 28.04 97.02 -40.45
CA VAL A 2 26.86 97.18 -39.58
C VAL A 2 26.63 98.69 -39.36
N PRO A 3 25.39 99.20 -39.15
CA PRO A 3 24.68 99.19 -37.85
C PRO A 3 23.24 98.59 -37.98
N ALA A 4 22.57 98.06 -36.94
CA ALA A 4 22.14 98.65 -35.65
C ALA A 4 21.14 99.82 -35.86
N LEU A 5 19.98 99.96 -35.19
CA LEU A 5 19.49 99.60 -33.85
C LEU A 5 17.94 99.46 -33.87
N MET A 6 17.31 98.91 -32.82
CA MET A 6 16.33 99.70 -32.02
C MET A 6 15.91 99.09 -30.69
N ASN A 7 15.66 99.99 -29.73
CA ASN A 7 15.07 99.84 -28.40
C ASN A 7 14.16 101.07 -28.18
N HIS A 8 13.22 101.14 -27.23
CA HIS A 8 12.96 100.28 -26.07
C HIS A 8 11.43 100.23 -25.79
N SER A 9 11.03 99.37 -24.87
CA SER A 9 9.98 99.54 -23.83
C SER A 9 8.86 100.59 -24.01
N GLU A 10 7.60 100.15 -23.80
CA GLU A 10 6.72 100.76 -22.78
C GLU A 10 5.60 99.79 -22.32
N VAL A 11 4.95 100.10 -21.19
CA VAL A 11 4.16 99.16 -20.35
C VAL A 11 2.85 99.81 -19.87
N ALA A 12 1.79 98.98 -19.70
CA ALA A 12 0.54 99.25 -18.97
C ALA A 12 -0.42 100.29 -19.59
N SER A 13 -1.75 100.24 -19.42
CA SER A 13 -2.64 99.23 -18.82
C SER A 13 -4.07 99.43 -19.37
N GLY A 14 -4.92 98.38 -19.32
CA GLY A 14 -6.33 98.47 -19.72
C GLY A 14 -7.03 97.11 -19.53
N SER A 15 -8.21 97.11 -18.91
CA SER A 15 -8.75 95.94 -18.20
C SER A 15 -9.90 95.20 -18.90
N THR A 16 -9.86 93.86 -18.78
CA THR A 16 -11.00 92.92 -18.74
C THR A 16 -12.03 92.93 -19.87
N GLY A 17 -11.93 91.92 -20.73
CA GLY A 17 -13.07 91.22 -21.35
C GLY A 17 -12.90 89.72 -21.11
N MET A 18 -13.74 89.13 -20.25
CA MET A 18 -13.60 87.73 -19.81
C MET A 18 -14.36 86.81 -20.78
N GLN A 19 -13.67 85.85 -21.41
CA GLN A 19 -14.33 84.83 -22.23
C GLN A 19 -13.78 83.44 -21.93
N LEU A 20 -14.70 82.51 -21.70
CA LEU A 20 -14.44 81.23 -21.05
C LEU A 20 -13.70 80.26 -21.98
N ALA A 21 -12.51 79.83 -21.58
CA ALA A 21 -11.93 78.58 -22.06
C ALA A 21 -12.59 77.42 -21.30
N LEU A 22 -13.46 76.67 -21.97
CA LEU A 22 -14.00 75.41 -21.43
C LEU A 22 -12.87 74.37 -21.36
N GLY A 23 -12.44 74.04 -20.15
CA GLY A 23 -11.43 73.00 -19.91
C GLY A 23 -11.96 71.61 -20.28
N GLN A 24 -11.12 70.83 -20.98
CA GLN A 24 -11.35 69.40 -21.19
C GLN A 24 -11.23 68.65 -19.84
N ALA A 25 -12.37 68.42 -19.18
CA ALA A 25 -12.44 67.59 -17.97
C ALA A 25 -13.27 66.30 -18.16
N GLY A 26 -13.98 66.13 -19.28
CA GLY A 26 -14.86 64.97 -19.53
C GLY A 26 -14.13 63.67 -19.87
N GLY A 27 -12.94 63.73 -20.50
CA GLY A 27 -12.32 62.53 -21.08
C GLY A 27 -11.73 61.51 -20.10
N ARG A 28 -11.58 61.83 -18.81
CA ARG A 28 -10.80 61.02 -17.85
C ARG A 28 -11.63 60.21 -16.86
N ALA A 29 -12.88 60.62 -16.60
CA ALA A 29 -13.79 59.87 -15.74
C ALA A 29 -14.45 58.71 -16.50
N ASP A 30 -14.85 58.96 -17.76
CA ASP A 30 -15.50 57.97 -18.62
C ASP A 30 -14.53 56.84 -19.02
N ASP A 31 -13.25 57.16 -19.23
CA ASP A 31 -12.15 56.21 -19.51
C ASP A 31 -11.94 55.21 -18.36
N VAL A 32 -11.84 55.72 -17.12
CA VAL A 32 -11.75 54.89 -15.89
C VAL A 32 -13.02 54.07 -15.67
N GLY A 33 -14.20 54.62 -16.02
CA GLY A 33 -15.46 53.88 -16.00
C GLY A 33 -15.48 52.69 -16.95
N GLY A 34 -14.95 52.87 -18.17
CA GLY A 34 -14.79 51.81 -19.17
C GLY A 34 -13.84 50.69 -18.70
N GLU A 35 -12.67 51.06 -18.16
CA GLU A 35 -11.70 50.09 -17.63
C GLU A 35 -12.30 49.23 -16.50
N LEU A 36 -13.05 49.85 -15.58
CA LEU A 36 -13.69 49.15 -14.46
C LEU A 36 -14.73 48.13 -14.94
N VAL A 37 -15.57 48.50 -15.92
CA VAL A 37 -16.57 47.59 -16.51
C VAL A 37 -15.89 46.39 -17.20
N GLN A 38 -14.80 46.64 -17.93
CA GLN A 38 -14.02 45.58 -18.57
C GLN A 38 -13.42 44.61 -17.54
N LYS A 39 -12.90 45.15 -16.42
CA LYS A 39 -12.28 44.35 -15.34
C LYS A 39 -13.31 43.53 -14.54
N VAL A 40 -14.50 44.07 -14.29
CA VAL A 40 -15.61 43.31 -13.68
C VAL A 40 -16.01 42.14 -14.57
N LYS A 41 -16.16 42.37 -15.89
CA LYS A 41 -16.48 41.29 -16.85
C LYS A 41 -15.41 40.19 -16.87
N GLN A 42 -14.14 40.57 -16.86
CA GLN A 42 -13.01 39.62 -16.78
C GLN A 42 -13.09 38.76 -15.51
N LEU A 43 -13.30 39.38 -14.34
CA LEU A 43 -13.43 38.67 -13.07
C LEU A 43 -14.67 37.77 -13.00
N GLU A 44 -15.78 38.13 -13.65
CA GLU A 44 -16.95 37.25 -13.75
C GLU A 44 -16.67 35.99 -14.57
N ASP A 45 -15.96 36.12 -15.69
CA ASP A 45 -15.60 35.00 -16.55
C ASP A 45 -14.53 34.10 -15.91
N GLU A 46 -13.55 34.69 -15.21
CA GLU A 46 -12.60 33.97 -14.36
C GLU A 46 -13.32 33.20 -13.24
N ARG A 47 -14.29 33.82 -12.55
CA ARG A 47 -15.11 33.15 -11.53
C ARG A 47 -15.97 32.02 -12.11
N LYS A 48 -16.45 32.13 -13.35
CA LYS A 48 -17.18 31.05 -14.05
C LYS A 48 -16.23 29.88 -14.35
N ASN A 49 -15.02 30.16 -14.82
CA ASN A 49 -14.00 29.14 -15.09
C ASN A 49 -13.56 28.40 -13.81
N LEU A 50 -13.21 29.13 -12.74
CA LEU A 50 -12.84 28.54 -11.45
C LEU A 50 -13.95 27.65 -10.87
N ARG A 51 -15.22 28.04 -11.02
CA ARG A 51 -16.37 27.21 -10.62
C ARG A 51 -16.53 25.95 -11.47
N LYS A 52 -16.21 26.01 -12.77
CA LYS A 52 -16.24 24.85 -13.67
C LYS A 52 -15.10 23.88 -13.33
N GLU A 53 -13.90 24.40 -13.11
CA GLU A 53 -12.72 23.63 -12.69
C GLU A 53 -12.94 22.94 -11.35
N THR A 54 -13.47 23.66 -10.35
CA THR A 54 -13.82 23.09 -9.03
C THR A 54 -14.81 21.93 -9.16
N LYS A 55 -15.83 22.05 -10.03
CA LYS A 55 -16.80 20.97 -10.29
C LYS A 55 -16.15 19.75 -10.95
N ASN A 56 -15.30 19.97 -11.96
CA ASN A 56 -14.56 18.90 -12.63
C ASN A 56 -13.63 18.17 -11.64
N HIS A 57 -12.97 18.92 -10.75
CA HIS A 57 -12.08 18.36 -9.73
C HIS A 57 -12.86 17.52 -8.70
N HIS A 58 -14.04 18.00 -8.26
CA HIS A 58 -14.92 17.23 -7.38
C HIS A 58 -15.36 15.91 -8.04
N GLN A 59 -15.82 15.97 -9.30
CA GLN A 59 -16.20 14.76 -10.06
C GLN A 59 -15.05 13.76 -10.20
N HIS A 60 -13.81 14.24 -10.40
CA HIS A 60 -12.63 13.37 -10.47
C HIS A 60 -12.31 12.72 -9.10
N ILE A 61 -12.48 13.45 -8.00
CA ILE A 61 -12.34 12.90 -6.64
C ILE A 61 -13.42 11.83 -6.39
N ASP A 62 -14.68 12.12 -6.69
CA ASP A 62 -15.80 11.19 -6.51
C ASP A 62 -15.62 9.90 -7.33
N GLN A 63 -15.17 10.02 -8.58
CA GLN A 63 -14.80 8.87 -9.43
C GLN A 63 -13.65 8.05 -8.81
N GLY A 64 -12.63 8.70 -8.27
CA GLY A 64 -11.52 8.04 -7.56
C GLY A 64 -11.98 7.29 -6.31
N ILE A 65 -12.84 7.91 -5.49
CA ILE A 65 -13.41 7.30 -4.29
C ILE A 65 -14.25 6.08 -4.65
N ASN A 66 -15.15 6.19 -5.64
CA ASN A 66 -15.99 5.07 -6.09
C ASN A 66 -15.12 3.88 -6.58
N THR A 67 -14.07 4.17 -7.37
CA THR A 67 -13.13 3.15 -7.87
C THR A 67 -12.39 2.44 -6.72
N LEU A 68 -12.04 3.18 -5.65
CA LEU A 68 -11.40 2.60 -4.47
C LEU A 68 -12.38 1.76 -3.64
N GLN A 69 -13.63 2.22 -3.46
CA GLN A 69 -14.68 1.47 -2.77
C GLN A 69 -15.02 0.15 -3.48
N GLU A 70 -15.09 0.16 -4.81
CA GLU A 70 -15.29 -1.05 -5.62
C GLU A 70 -14.16 -2.06 -5.39
N ARG A 71 -12.90 -1.63 -5.49
CA ARG A 71 -11.73 -2.47 -5.21
C ARG A 71 -11.68 -3.01 -3.78
N ILE A 72 -12.09 -2.20 -2.79
CA ILE A 72 -12.20 -2.65 -1.39
C ILE A 72 -13.27 -3.73 -1.27
N SER A 73 -14.44 -3.55 -1.89
CA SER A 73 -15.51 -4.55 -1.91
C SER A 73 -15.07 -5.86 -2.59
N GLU A 74 -14.36 -5.80 -3.72
CA GLU A 74 -13.77 -6.99 -4.37
C GLU A 74 -12.77 -7.71 -3.46
N LEU A 75 -11.89 -6.96 -2.79
CA LEU A 75 -10.93 -7.50 -1.84
C LEU A 75 -11.63 -8.16 -0.66
N GLU A 76 -12.60 -7.49 -0.03
CA GLU A 76 -13.40 -8.00 1.09
C GLU A 76 -14.18 -9.26 0.71
N GLN A 77 -14.82 -9.30 -0.47
CA GLN A 77 -15.48 -10.50 -0.99
C GLN A 77 -14.50 -11.67 -1.16
N SER A 78 -13.26 -11.41 -1.58
CA SER A 78 -12.21 -12.45 -1.64
C SER A 78 -11.79 -12.96 -0.25
N PHE A 79 -12.04 -12.19 0.81
CA PHE A 79 -11.80 -12.59 2.21
C PHE A 79 -13.01 -13.24 2.88
N THR A 80 -14.23 -13.05 2.37
CA THR A 80 -15.48 -13.67 2.84
C THR A 80 -15.90 -14.88 1.98
N GLY A 81 -15.06 -15.91 1.99
CA GLY A 81 -15.50 -17.29 1.86
C GLY A 81 -16.00 -17.77 0.50
N GLN A 82 -15.08 -18.24 -0.36
CA GLN A 82 -15.39 -19.45 -1.11
C GLN A 82 -15.64 -20.58 -0.11
N SER A 83 -16.92 -20.90 0.11
CA SER A 83 -17.31 -22.07 0.89
C SER A 83 -17.00 -23.32 0.08
N TYR A 84 -16.11 -24.16 0.59
CA TYR A 84 -15.84 -25.49 0.05
C TYR A 84 -16.57 -26.52 0.92
N PRO A 85 -17.85 -26.86 0.63
CA PRO A 85 -18.68 -27.65 1.54
C PRO A 85 -18.21 -29.10 1.75
N GLN A 86 -17.33 -29.62 0.90
CA GLN A 86 -16.65 -30.92 1.10
C GLN A 86 -15.15 -30.76 1.44
N GLY A 87 -14.72 -29.55 1.78
CA GLY A 87 -13.31 -29.16 1.87
C GLY A 87 -12.65 -29.04 0.49
N TYR A 88 -11.37 -28.68 0.50
CA TYR A 88 -10.51 -28.64 -0.67
C TYR A 88 -9.12 -29.16 -0.29
N LYS A 89 -8.33 -29.55 -1.29
CA LYS A 89 -6.91 -29.90 -1.12
C LYS A 89 -6.08 -29.11 -2.12
N LEU A 90 -4.92 -28.63 -1.68
CA LEU A 90 -3.88 -28.15 -2.59
C LEU A 90 -3.04 -29.34 -3.04
N SER A 91 -2.65 -29.36 -4.32
CA SER A 91 -1.89 -30.45 -4.92
C SER A 91 -0.69 -29.87 -5.65
N PHE A 92 0.50 -30.34 -5.27
CA PHE A 92 1.77 -29.96 -5.88
C PHE A 92 2.34 -31.20 -6.60
N PRO A 93 1.91 -31.50 -7.84
CA PRO A 93 2.12 -32.81 -8.46
C PRO A 93 3.57 -33.03 -8.95
N ILE A 94 4.32 -31.95 -9.16
CA ILE A 94 5.72 -31.96 -9.60
C ILE A 94 6.52 -30.97 -8.76
N ARG A 95 7.82 -31.25 -8.57
CA ARG A 95 8.75 -30.31 -7.93
C ARG A 95 9.03 -29.16 -8.91
N THR A 96 8.69 -27.94 -8.52
CA THR A 96 9.06 -26.70 -9.23
C THR A 96 9.51 -25.65 -8.23
N ASN A 97 9.98 -24.50 -8.72
CA ASN A 97 10.30 -23.31 -7.94
C ASN A 97 9.25 -22.19 -8.08
N PHE A 98 8.09 -22.48 -8.67
CA PHE A 98 7.06 -21.47 -9.00
C PHE A 98 5.63 -21.83 -8.59
N MET A 99 5.35 -23.09 -8.24
CA MET A 99 4.04 -23.47 -7.69
C MET A 99 4.05 -23.32 -6.16
N TYR A 100 3.20 -22.44 -5.63
CA TYR A 100 3.00 -22.24 -4.20
C TYR A 100 1.56 -21.79 -3.92
N GLY A 101 1.09 -22.01 -2.69
CA GLY A 101 -0.12 -21.35 -2.18
C GLY A 101 0.27 -20.13 -1.34
N LEU A 102 -0.38 -18.98 -1.54
CA LEU A 102 -0.16 -17.77 -0.74
C LEU A 102 -1.27 -17.62 0.32
N VAL A 103 -0.90 -17.56 1.60
CA VAL A 103 -1.88 -17.30 2.67
C VAL A 103 -2.04 -15.79 2.86
N ARG A 104 -3.15 -15.23 2.36
CA ARG A 104 -3.45 -13.78 2.39
C ARG A 104 -3.84 -13.21 3.76
N ARG A 105 -3.58 -13.91 4.87
CA ARG A 105 -3.90 -13.42 6.23
C ARG A 105 -2.65 -12.77 6.84
N ASN A 106 -2.82 -11.59 7.42
CA ASN A 106 -1.75 -10.96 8.19
C ASN A 106 -1.39 -11.84 9.39
N ILE A 107 -0.10 -12.13 9.56
CA ILE A 107 0.42 -12.89 10.69
C ILE A 107 0.90 -11.90 11.75
N PRO A 108 0.30 -11.89 12.96
CA PRO A 108 0.73 -11.01 14.05
C PRO A 108 2.06 -11.49 14.64
N GLU A 109 2.62 -10.73 15.58
CA GLU A 109 3.72 -11.22 16.40
C GLU A 109 3.23 -12.37 17.28
N MET A 110 3.95 -13.50 17.30
CA MET A 110 3.53 -14.71 18.03
C MET A 110 4.54 -15.13 19.08
N TYR A 111 4.07 -15.20 20.33
CA TYR A 111 4.79 -15.73 21.50
C TYR A 111 4.63 -17.26 21.63
N ALA A 112 3.69 -17.84 20.90
CA ALA A 112 3.49 -19.27 20.75
C ALA A 112 2.66 -19.51 19.48
N PHE A 113 2.80 -20.69 18.86
CA PHE A 113 1.93 -21.09 17.75
C PHE A 113 1.56 -22.56 17.83
N THR A 114 0.53 -22.95 17.07
CA THR A 114 0.26 -24.34 16.70
C THR A 114 -0.20 -24.37 15.26
N VAL A 115 0.43 -25.21 14.44
CA VAL A 115 0.06 -25.44 13.03
C VAL A 115 -0.32 -26.90 12.88
N CYS A 116 -1.50 -27.16 12.31
CA CYS A 116 -2.00 -28.51 12.01
C CYS A 116 -2.32 -28.63 10.52
N MET A 117 -2.05 -29.79 9.93
CA MET A 117 -2.35 -30.07 8.53
C MET A 117 -2.47 -31.56 8.22
N TRP A 118 -3.28 -31.85 7.22
CA TRP A 118 -3.29 -33.15 6.54
C TRP A 118 -2.30 -33.10 5.37
N LEU A 119 -1.33 -34.02 5.38
CA LEU A 119 -0.33 -34.16 4.32
C LEU A 119 -0.42 -35.55 3.71
N LYS A 120 -0.29 -35.65 2.39
CA LYS A 120 -0.15 -36.90 1.66
C LYS A 120 1.04 -36.79 0.72
N ALA A 121 2.13 -37.43 1.11
CA ALA A 121 3.37 -37.42 0.37
C ALA A 121 3.25 -38.31 -0.89
N ALA A 122 3.74 -37.83 -2.03
CA ALA A 122 3.76 -38.61 -3.28
C ALA A 122 4.87 -39.68 -3.25
N GLU A 123 6.01 -39.32 -2.65
CA GLU A 123 7.15 -40.20 -2.33
C GLU A 123 7.35 -40.18 -0.79
N SER A 124 8.43 -40.77 -0.26
CA SER A 124 8.72 -40.77 1.19
C SER A 124 9.24 -39.42 1.73
N ARG A 125 8.74 -38.29 1.20
CA ARG A 125 9.09 -36.91 1.61
C ARG A 125 7.92 -35.95 1.41
N ILE A 126 7.79 -34.96 2.28
CA ILE A 126 6.77 -33.89 2.15
C ILE A 126 7.27 -32.61 1.44
N GLY A 127 8.57 -32.45 1.22
CA GLY A 127 9.13 -31.17 0.73
C GLY A 127 8.98 -30.09 1.79
N THR A 128 8.54 -28.89 1.43
CA THR A 128 8.29 -27.78 2.37
C THR A 128 6.79 -27.47 2.43
N PRO A 129 6.01 -28.16 3.29
CA PRO A 129 4.57 -27.90 3.44
C PRO A 129 4.22 -26.43 3.65
N PHE A 130 4.99 -25.72 4.48
CA PHE A 130 4.86 -24.29 4.67
C PHE A 130 6.19 -23.62 5.00
N SER A 131 6.30 -22.35 4.60
CA SER A 131 7.37 -21.43 4.97
C SER A 131 6.75 -20.08 5.32
N TYR A 132 7.26 -19.45 6.38
CA TYR A 132 6.95 -18.09 6.76
C TYR A 132 8.24 -17.28 6.82
N ALA A 133 8.30 -16.24 6.00
CA ALA A 133 9.44 -15.34 5.87
C ALA A 133 9.05 -13.91 6.29
N VAL A 134 9.98 -13.22 6.95
CA VAL A 134 9.91 -11.77 7.25
C VAL A 134 11.11 -11.06 6.62
N ASP A 135 11.10 -9.72 6.59
CA ASP A 135 12.26 -8.95 6.11
C ASP A 135 13.55 -9.40 6.82
N LYS A 136 14.60 -9.69 6.03
CA LYS A 136 15.92 -10.20 6.45
C LYS A 136 15.95 -11.54 7.19
N GLN A 137 14.83 -12.26 7.33
CA GLN A 137 14.82 -13.64 7.84
C GLN A 137 13.84 -14.51 7.04
N PRO A 138 14.32 -15.20 5.97
CA PRO A 138 13.48 -16.09 5.18
C PRO A 138 13.02 -17.33 5.97
N ASN A 139 13.84 -17.80 6.90
CA ASN A 139 13.59 -19.00 7.71
C ASN A 139 13.04 -18.64 9.10
N GLU A 140 12.05 -17.74 9.16
CA GLU A 140 11.47 -17.30 10.43
C GLU A 140 10.64 -18.41 11.07
N LEU A 141 9.82 -19.12 10.28
CA LEU A 141 9.09 -20.30 10.72
C LEU A 141 8.82 -21.23 9.52
N VAL A 142 9.45 -22.41 9.48
CA VAL A 142 9.37 -23.35 8.35
C VAL A 142 9.16 -24.78 8.85
N LEU A 143 8.34 -25.56 8.16
CA LEU A 143 8.32 -27.02 8.29
C LEU A 143 8.75 -27.63 6.95
N LEU A 144 9.82 -28.43 6.98
CA LEU A 144 10.33 -29.08 5.77
C LEU A 144 10.76 -30.53 6.02
N GLN A 145 10.94 -31.28 4.94
CA GLN A 145 11.60 -32.57 4.94
C GLN A 145 12.41 -32.73 3.65
N GLY A 146 13.73 -32.73 3.80
CA GLY A 146 14.67 -33.01 2.72
C GLY A 146 14.64 -34.48 2.25
N VAL A 147 15.38 -34.76 1.17
CA VAL A 147 15.56 -36.14 0.68
C VAL A 147 16.41 -36.93 1.69
N HIS A 148 15.92 -38.09 2.12
CA HIS A 148 16.55 -38.95 3.15
C HIS A 148 16.82 -38.27 4.51
N LYS A 149 16.11 -37.18 4.83
CA LYS A 149 16.21 -36.49 6.13
C LYS A 149 14.94 -36.72 6.99
N PRO A 150 15.06 -36.59 8.33
CA PRO A 150 13.88 -36.40 9.19
C PRO A 150 13.12 -35.13 8.79
N ALA A 151 11.89 -34.99 9.26
CA ALA A 151 11.19 -33.71 9.17
C ALA A 151 11.86 -32.71 10.12
N GLU A 152 11.91 -31.45 9.74
CA GLU A 152 12.61 -30.38 10.44
C GLU A 152 11.65 -29.19 10.66
N LEU A 153 11.51 -28.77 11.91
CA LEU A 153 10.88 -27.49 12.28
C LEU A 153 11.98 -26.45 12.44
N LEU A 154 11.88 -25.36 11.70
CA LEU A 154 12.75 -24.21 11.83
C LEU A 154 12.01 -23.07 12.51
N VAL A 155 12.67 -22.41 13.47
CA VAL A 155 12.23 -21.15 14.08
C VAL A 155 13.43 -20.21 14.13
N ASN A 156 13.37 -19.07 13.44
CA ASN A 156 14.47 -18.11 13.30
C ASN A 156 15.80 -18.81 12.93
N ALA A 157 15.76 -19.59 11.86
CA ALA A 157 16.84 -20.45 11.32
C ALA A 157 17.45 -21.52 12.28
N LYS A 158 16.99 -21.66 13.53
CA LYS A 158 17.35 -22.80 14.39
C LYS A 158 16.46 -24.00 14.07
N VAL A 159 17.02 -25.20 14.12
CA VAL A 159 16.37 -26.45 13.69
C VAL A 159 16.02 -27.34 14.88
N ALA A 160 14.82 -27.92 14.87
CA ALA A 160 14.47 -29.11 15.64
C ALA A 160 14.06 -30.25 14.69
N GLN A 161 14.66 -31.43 14.85
CA GLN A 161 14.28 -32.62 14.10
C GLN A 161 13.03 -33.25 14.72
N LEU A 162 12.11 -33.71 13.88
CA LEU A 162 10.83 -34.28 14.28
C LEU A 162 10.71 -35.73 13.79
N PRO A 163 10.29 -36.68 14.64
CA PRO A 163 10.17 -38.09 14.30
C PRO A 163 8.81 -38.37 13.64
N LEU A 164 8.54 -37.64 12.56
CA LEU A 164 7.33 -37.76 11.75
C LEU A 164 7.58 -38.73 10.60
N SER A 165 6.64 -39.63 10.37
CA SER A 165 6.71 -40.62 9.27
C SER A 165 5.69 -40.30 8.20
N PHE A 166 6.11 -40.23 6.94
CA PHE A 166 5.21 -39.95 5.81
C PHE A 166 5.25 -41.10 4.79
N PRO A 167 4.48 -42.18 5.02
CA PRO A 167 4.34 -43.26 4.05
C PRO A 167 3.79 -42.73 2.72
N PRO A 168 4.38 -43.10 1.56
CA PRO A 168 3.90 -42.68 0.24
C PRO A 168 2.41 -42.97 0.06
N GLY A 169 1.71 -42.05 -0.60
CA GLY A 169 0.30 -42.20 -0.95
C GLY A 169 -0.68 -42.18 0.25
N THR A 170 -0.21 -42.05 1.49
CA THR A 170 -1.05 -42.13 2.70
C THR A 170 -1.25 -40.74 3.31
N TRP A 171 -2.49 -40.44 3.72
CA TRP A 171 -2.80 -39.22 4.46
C TRP A 171 -2.30 -39.31 5.91
N GLN A 172 -1.57 -38.29 6.36
CA GLN A 172 -1.06 -38.14 7.71
C GLN A 172 -1.52 -36.79 8.27
N HIS A 173 -2.25 -36.80 9.38
CA HIS A 173 -2.53 -35.59 10.15
C HIS A 173 -1.35 -35.29 11.06
N VAL A 174 -0.74 -34.13 10.91
CA VAL A 174 0.37 -33.67 11.75
C VAL A 174 0.03 -32.33 12.38
N CYS A 175 0.49 -32.13 13.62
CA CYS A 175 0.51 -30.83 14.26
C CYS A 175 1.88 -30.57 14.87
N VAL A 176 2.34 -29.33 14.80
CA VAL A 176 3.51 -28.84 15.52
C VAL A 176 3.12 -27.63 16.35
N SER A 177 3.59 -27.56 17.60
CA SER A 177 3.38 -26.42 18.49
C SER A 177 4.70 -25.97 19.08
N TRP A 178 4.87 -24.67 19.28
CA TRP A 178 6.08 -24.09 19.87
C TRP A 178 5.74 -22.89 20.77
N THR A 179 6.57 -22.63 21.79
CA THR A 179 6.43 -21.48 22.70
C THR A 179 7.74 -20.74 22.94
N LEU A 180 7.68 -19.41 22.98
CA LEU A 180 8.82 -18.51 23.24
C LEU A 180 9.52 -18.81 24.56
N ARG A 181 8.75 -19.07 25.62
CA ARG A 181 9.32 -19.47 26.91
C ARG A 181 10.01 -20.82 26.74
N ASP A 182 11.30 -20.83 27.08
CA ASP A 182 12.23 -21.96 27.01
C ASP A 182 12.39 -22.61 25.61
N GLY A 183 11.70 -22.12 24.57
CA GLY A 183 11.76 -22.68 23.22
C GLY A 183 11.13 -24.07 23.12
N VAL A 184 10.13 -24.36 23.97
CA VAL A 184 9.48 -25.68 24.04
C VAL A 184 8.71 -25.94 22.76
N TRP A 185 8.97 -27.08 22.12
CA TRP A 185 8.24 -27.56 20.95
C TRP A 185 7.66 -28.96 21.19
N LYS A 186 6.59 -29.28 20.44
CA LYS A 186 5.94 -30.60 20.47
C LYS A 186 5.50 -30.97 19.06
N ALA A 187 5.72 -32.23 18.68
CA ALA A 187 5.28 -32.81 17.42
C ALA A 187 4.21 -33.87 17.67
N TYR A 188 3.10 -33.79 16.92
CA TYR A 188 1.99 -34.73 17.00
C TYR A 188 1.72 -35.32 15.62
N GLN A 189 1.36 -36.61 15.58
CA GLN A 189 0.94 -37.29 14.36
C GLN A 189 -0.20 -38.26 14.67
N GLY A 190 -1.26 -38.22 13.86
CA GLY A 190 -2.48 -39.00 14.08
C GLY A 190 -3.16 -38.69 15.42
N GLY A 191 -3.06 -37.44 15.89
CA GLY A 191 -3.59 -36.99 17.18
C GLY A 191 -2.77 -37.42 18.41
N LYS A 192 -1.67 -38.15 18.23
CA LYS A 192 -0.80 -38.60 19.33
C LYS A 192 0.48 -37.77 19.38
N LEU A 193 0.93 -37.39 20.58
CA LEU A 193 2.25 -36.81 20.80
C LEU A 193 3.32 -37.82 20.34
N LYS A 194 4.27 -37.36 19.54
CA LYS A 194 5.42 -38.16 19.06
C LYS A 194 6.68 -37.79 19.81
N GLU A 195 6.95 -36.50 19.95
CA GLU A 195 8.11 -36.00 20.69
C GLU A 195 7.85 -34.58 21.23
N ARG A 196 8.64 -34.19 22.21
CA ARG A 196 8.78 -32.82 22.72
C ARG A 196 10.25 -32.49 22.88
N GLY A 197 10.61 -31.23 22.75
CA GLY A 197 11.93 -30.71 23.09
C GLY A 197 11.86 -29.25 23.55
N GLU A 198 13.02 -28.67 23.79
CA GLU A 198 13.21 -27.31 24.29
C GLU A 198 14.44 -26.66 23.64
N GLY A 199 14.75 -25.41 23.95
CA GLY A 199 15.91 -24.68 23.41
C GLY A 199 15.76 -24.17 21.97
N LEU A 200 14.66 -24.51 21.27
CA LEU A 200 14.40 -24.05 19.92
C LEU A 200 14.04 -22.56 19.95
N SER A 201 15.01 -21.69 19.64
CA SER A 201 14.82 -20.23 19.57
C SER A 201 14.09 -19.62 20.78
N SER A 202 14.43 -20.09 21.99
CA SER A 202 13.93 -19.54 23.24
C SER A 202 14.11 -18.02 23.28
N TRP A 203 13.11 -17.30 23.80
CA TRP A 203 13.06 -15.83 23.92
C TRP A 203 13.02 -15.03 22.60
N HIS A 204 12.90 -15.69 21.43
CA HIS A 204 12.68 -15.03 20.14
C HIS A 204 11.18 -14.99 19.79
N PRO A 205 10.50 -13.83 19.73
CA PRO A 205 9.12 -13.75 19.22
C PRO A 205 9.09 -13.94 17.71
N ILE A 206 8.14 -14.74 17.20
CA ILE A 206 7.92 -14.85 15.76
C ILE A 206 7.47 -13.48 15.27
N ARG A 207 8.27 -12.83 14.41
CA ARG A 207 8.03 -11.44 14.00
C ARG A 207 6.74 -11.34 13.16
N ALA A 208 6.04 -10.21 13.30
CA ALA A 208 4.82 -9.91 12.55
C ALA A 208 5.07 -9.53 11.08
N GLY A 209 4.01 -9.50 10.27
CA GLY A 209 3.99 -8.81 8.97
C GLY A 209 4.72 -9.52 7.83
N GLY A 210 5.19 -10.74 8.05
CA GLY A 210 5.76 -11.62 7.01
C GLY A 210 4.73 -12.25 6.07
N VAL A 211 5.25 -13.08 5.17
CA VAL A 211 4.49 -13.80 4.14
C VAL A 211 4.53 -15.30 4.41
N LEU A 212 3.36 -15.91 4.60
CA LEU A 212 3.19 -17.37 4.73
C LEU A 212 2.85 -17.99 3.37
N VAL A 213 3.71 -18.90 2.90
CA VAL A 213 3.51 -19.71 1.68
C VAL A 213 3.37 -21.19 2.01
N LEU A 214 2.71 -21.92 1.11
CA LEU A 214 2.50 -23.36 1.16
C LEU A 214 3.18 -24.04 -0.04
N GLY A 215 3.90 -25.12 0.20
CA GLY A 215 4.55 -25.93 -0.85
C GLY A 215 5.93 -25.47 -1.32
N GLN A 216 6.51 -24.41 -0.72
CA GLN A 216 7.84 -23.88 -1.04
C GLN A 216 8.60 -23.42 0.21
N GLU A 217 9.92 -23.39 0.09
CA GLU A 217 10.88 -22.65 0.93
C GLU A 217 11.11 -21.26 0.28
N GLN A 218 11.40 -20.23 1.07
CA GLN A 218 11.46 -18.82 0.63
C GLN A 218 12.88 -18.23 0.65
#